data_AF-A0A0F9F253-F1
#
_entry.id   AF-A0A0F9F253-F1
#
_cell.length_a   1.000
_cell.length_b   1.000
_cell.length_c   1.000
_cell.angle_alpha   90.00
_cell.angle_beta   90.00
_cell.angle_gamma   90.00
#
_symmetry.space_group_name_H-M   'P 1'
#
loop_
_entity.id
_entity.type
_entity.pdbx_description
1 polymer ?
#
loop_
_entity_poly.entity_id
_entity_poly.type
_entity_poly.pdbx_seq_one_letter_code
_entity_poly.pdbx_strand_id
1 'polypeptide(L)'
;IKAVLTAACAQISSDQSNIDATAGPNIPSGAGDSYLDIYPKQIVEKLLAFSDTANNARWYFAIWEDRIPYLKKRDASTLNWKVNLSDLARFRLKHRGGDMWNSVYAVYEDGGLQRTADANDDPSQAKYNLTRQYVIPDLKTVVAAAAQNARDGWLDDHKDIWPKLEEISLSDTVYDTNGVPFPSSWVRAGDVIRIRDLVPVTSDLDAVERDALRTFYITETNYNADTRQNRLVIDTESTDIDAILARQLPRVYPNP
;
A
#
# COMPACT_ATOMS: atom_id res chain seq x y z
N ILE A 1 4.81 -14.25 -8.44
CA ILE A 1 3.37 -13.96 -8.20
C ILE A 1 2.46 -14.65 -9.21
N LYS A 2 2.55 -14.40 -10.54
CA LYS A 2 1.72 -15.11 -11.56
C LYS A 2 1.67 -16.64 -11.35
N ALA A 3 2.85 -17.25 -11.27
CA ALA A 3 2.97 -18.71 -11.06
C ALA A 3 2.28 -19.20 -9.77
N VAL A 4 2.37 -18.44 -8.67
CA VAL A 4 1.71 -18.76 -7.40
C VAL A 4 0.20 -18.69 -7.54
N LEU A 5 -0.33 -17.61 -8.14
CA LEU A 5 -1.77 -17.43 -8.33
C LEU A 5 -2.33 -18.55 -9.22
N THR A 6 -1.64 -18.90 -10.29
CA THR A 6 -2.07 -19.99 -11.19
C THR A 6 -2.03 -21.36 -10.52
N ALA A 7 -1.01 -21.63 -9.69
CA ALA A 7 -0.85 -22.93 -9.04
C ALA A 7 -1.76 -23.12 -7.81
N ALA A 8 -1.98 -22.07 -7.03
CA ALA A 8 -2.65 -22.16 -5.72
C ALA A 8 -4.07 -21.55 -5.68
N CYS A 9 -4.45 -20.74 -6.67
CA CYS A 9 -5.72 -20.00 -6.65
C CYS A 9 -6.61 -20.32 -7.87
N ALA A 10 -7.19 -21.52 -7.92
CA ALA A 10 -8.11 -21.93 -9.00
C ALA A 10 -9.36 -21.03 -9.14
N GLN A 11 -9.64 -20.18 -8.15
CA GLN A 11 -10.77 -19.26 -8.14
C GLN A 11 -10.46 -17.89 -8.78
N ILE A 12 -9.18 -17.56 -9.01
CA ILE A 12 -8.76 -16.30 -9.63
C ILE A 12 -8.88 -16.42 -11.15
N SER A 13 -9.18 -15.30 -11.82
CA SER A 13 -9.28 -15.28 -13.28
C SER A 13 -8.00 -15.79 -13.93
N SER A 14 -8.16 -16.53 -15.03
CA SER A 14 -7.04 -16.86 -15.92
C SER A 14 -6.48 -15.64 -16.62
N ASP A 15 -7.27 -14.55 -16.73
CA ASP A 15 -6.77 -13.27 -17.18
C ASP A 15 -5.90 -12.62 -16.10
N GLN A 16 -4.59 -12.64 -16.33
CA GLN A 16 -3.58 -12.00 -15.49
C GLN A 16 -2.82 -10.92 -16.26
N SER A 17 -3.47 -10.30 -17.26
CA SER A 17 -2.90 -9.25 -18.11
C SER A 17 -2.44 -8.02 -17.32
N ASN A 18 -3.08 -7.74 -16.18
CA ASN A 18 -2.79 -6.60 -15.31
C ASN A 18 -1.66 -6.84 -14.29
N ILE A 19 -0.98 -7.99 -14.37
CA ILE A 19 0.25 -8.23 -13.62
C ILE A 19 1.42 -7.96 -14.57
N ASP A 20 2.15 -6.88 -14.30
CA ASP A 20 3.27 -6.46 -15.13
C ASP A 20 4.36 -7.55 -15.14
N ALA A 21 4.71 -8.06 -16.32
CA ALA A 21 5.51 -9.27 -16.48
C ALA A 21 7.02 -9.00 -16.35
N THR A 22 7.43 -7.75 -16.49
CA THR A 22 8.83 -7.35 -16.74
C THR A 22 9.51 -6.67 -15.56
N ALA A 23 8.78 -6.35 -14.49
CA ALA A 23 9.30 -5.58 -13.37
C ALA A 23 8.93 -6.15 -12.00
N GLY A 24 8.51 -7.41 -11.87
CA GLY A 24 8.07 -7.95 -10.58
C GLY A 24 9.14 -7.87 -9.46
N PRO A 25 8.73 -7.92 -8.18
CA PRO A 25 9.67 -7.94 -7.06
C PRO A 25 10.67 -9.10 -7.22
N ASN A 26 11.96 -8.82 -6.99
CA ASN A 26 13.02 -9.83 -7.01
C ASN A 26 12.88 -10.72 -5.78
N ILE A 27 12.07 -11.76 -5.92
CA ILE A 27 11.81 -12.74 -4.87
C ILE A 27 12.98 -13.74 -4.87
N PRO A 28 13.77 -13.85 -3.80
CA PRO A 28 14.83 -14.85 -3.73
C PRO A 28 14.24 -16.26 -3.84
N SER A 29 14.88 -17.14 -4.61
CA SER A 29 14.38 -18.47 -4.97
C SER A 29 13.97 -19.33 -3.76
N GLY A 30 14.60 -19.16 -2.60
CA GLY A 30 14.26 -19.88 -1.36
C GLY A 30 13.06 -19.34 -0.57
N ALA A 31 12.52 -18.15 -0.92
CA ALA A 31 11.27 -17.68 -0.31
C ALA A 31 10.05 -18.50 -0.78
N GLY A 32 10.26 -19.29 -1.85
CA GLY A 32 9.34 -20.10 -2.64
C GLY A 32 8.99 -21.49 -2.12
N ASP A 33 9.88 -22.11 -1.35
CA ASP A 33 9.96 -23.57 -1.35
C ASP A 33 9.08 -24.27 -0.28
N SER A 34 8.25 -23.52 0.45
CA SER A 34 7.41 -24.03 1.55
C SER A 34 5.97 -23.52 1.48
N TYR A 35 5.34 -23.60 0.31
CA TYR A 35 3.97 -23.08 0.09
C TYR A 35 2.84 -24.12 0.21
N LEU A 36 3.13 -25.36 0.62
CA LEU A 36 2.11 -26.40 0.65
C LEU A 36 1.00 -26.12 1.70
N ASP A 37 1.30 -25.38 2.77
CA ASP A 37 0.36 -25.11 3.89
C ASP A 37 0.09 -23.62 4.17
N ILE A 38 0.49 -22.72 3.27
CA ILE A 38 0.33 -21.27 3.45
C ILE A 38 -0.82 -20.77 2.59
N TYR A 39 -1.74 -20.00 3.17
CA TYR A 39 -2.82 -19.39 2.39
C TYR A 39 -2.24 -18.48 1.31
N PRO A 40 -2.79 -18.48 0.08
CA PRO A 40 -2.28 -17.63 -0.99
C PRO A 40 -2.15 -16.14 -0.62
N LYS A 41 -2.99 -15.66 0.30
CA LYS A 41 -2.88 -14.33 0.94
C LYS A 41 -1.50 -14.10 1.56
N GLN A 42 -1.09 -14.97 2.47
CA GLN A 42 0.17 -14.84 3.22
C GLN A 42 1.38 -14.93 2.28
N ILE A 43 1.24 -15.69 1.19
CA ILE A 43 2.26 -15.73 0.13
C ILE A 43 2.34 -14.36 -0.54
N VAL A 44 1.23 -13.80 -1.02
CA VAL A 44 1.24 -12.48 -1.66
C VAL A 44 1.75 -11.38 -0.72
N GLU A 45 1.36 -11.37 0.56
CA GLU A 45 1.86 -10.43 1.56
C GLU A 45 3.38 -10.54 1.74
N LYS A 46 3.87 -11.77 1.91
CA LYS A 46 5.31 -12.03 2.03
C LYS A 46 6.06 -11.59 0.77
N LEU A 47 5.47 -11.81 -0.42
CA LEU A 47 6.08 -11.47 -1.70
C LEU A 47 6.05 -9.96 -2.00
N LEU A 48 5.03 -9.23 -1.52
CA LEU A 48 4.92 -7.78 -1.66
C LEU A 48 5.88 -7.01 -0.76
N ALA A 49 6.25 -7.60 0.39
CA ALA A 49 7.24 -7.02 1.30
C ALA A 49 8.65 -6.97 0.70
N PHE A 50 8.95 -7.79 -0.31
CA PHE A 50 10.20 -7.70 -1.05
C PHE A 50 10.06 -6.62 -2.12
N SER A 51 10.66 -5.45 -1.88
CA SER A 51 10.78 -4.38 -2.89
C SER A 51 11.74 -4.79 -4.00
N ASP A 52 11.63 -4.15 -5.17
CA ASP A 52 12.68 -4.26 -6.20
C ASP A 52 13.98 -3.66 -5.65
N THR A 53 15.07 -4.41 -5.81
CA THR A 53 16.47 -4.01 -5.57
C THR A 53 16.86 -2.67 -6.20
N ALA A 54 16.18 -2.24 -7.26
CA ALA A 54 16.33 -0.90 -7.81
C ALA A 54 15.18 0.01 -7.36
N ASN A 55 15.47 0.94 -6.45
CA ASN A 55 14.65 2.11 -6.09
C ASN A 55 13.54 1.90 -5.05
N ASN A 56 13.62 0.90 -4.17
CA ASN A 56 12.58 0.66 -3.14
C ASN A 56 11.16 0.63 -3.75
N ALA A 57 11.05 0.07 -4.97
CA ALA A 57 9.78 0.04 -5.68
C ALA A 57 8.77 -0.76 -4.85
N ARG A 58 7.74 -0.07 -4.37
CA ARG A 58 6.64 -0.70 -3.64
C ARG A 58 5.64 -1.24 -4.64
N TRP A 59 5.06 -2.39 -4.33
CA TRP A 59 4.08 -3.04 -5.19
C TRP A 59 2.70 -2.98 -4.53
N TYR A 60 1.67 -2.84 -5.35
CA TYR A 60 0.28 -2.92 -4.93
C TYR A 60 -0.37 -4.11 -5.62
N PHE A 61 -1.06 -4.92 -4.82
CA PHE A 61 -1.85 -6.05 -5.31
C PHE A 61 -3.33 -5.82 -5.02
N ALA A 62 -4.17 -6.03 -6.03
CA ALA A 62 -5.62 -6.05 -5.88
C ALA A 62 -6.23 -7.16 -6.71
N ILE A 63 -7.45 -7.53 -6.36
CA ILE A 63 -8.31 -8.37 -7.18
C ILE A 63 -9.60 -7.59 -7.41
N TRP A 64 -9.96 -7.38 -8.67
CA TRP A 64 -11.18 -6.68 -9.05
C TRP A 64 -11.98 -7.47 -10.09
N GLU A 65 -13.17 -6.99 -10.46
CA GLU A 65 -14.06 -7.45 -11.56
C GLU A 65 -13.67 -8.79 -12.19
N ASP A 66 -14.52 -9.81 -11.99
CA ASP A 66 -14.29 -11.19 -12.45
C ASP A 66 -13.04 -11.86 -11.86
N ARG A 67 -12.57 -11.35 -10.71
CA ARG A 67 -11.43 -11.88 -9.96
C ARG A 67 -10.11 -11.78 -10.74
N ILE A 68 -9.98 -10.72 -11.54
CA ILE A 68 -8.76 -10.40 -12.28
C ILE A 68 -7.74 -9.78 -11.31
N PRO A 69 -6.54 -10.35 -11.17
CA PRO A 69 -5.51 -9.82 -10.30
C PRO A 69 -4.75 -8.67 -10.97
N TYR A 70 -4.47 -7.64 -10.18
CA TYR A 70 -3.67 -6.47 -10.53
C TYR A 70 -2.42 -6.46 -9.68
N LEU A 71 -1.26 -6.31 -10.32
CA LEU A 71 0.00 -6.07 -9.62
C LEU A 71 0.68 -4.87 -10.29
N LYS A 72 0.65 -3.73 -9.61
CA LYS A 72 1.21 -2.47 -10.13
C LYS A 72 2.30 -1.96 -9.20
N LYS A 73 3.34 -1.37 -9.79
CA LYS A 73 4.31 -0.59 -9.05
C LYS A 73 3.63 0.67 -8.52
N ARG A 74 3.85 1.01 -7.25
CA ARG A 74 3.47 2.29 -6.67
C ARG A 74 4.41 3.33 -7.24
N ASP A 75 3.93 4.06 -8.23
CA ASP A 75 4.65 5.19 -8.79
C ASP A 75 3.84 6.46 -8.55
N ALA A 76 4.44 7.42 -7.85
CA ALA A 76 3.81 8.71 -7.62
C ALA A 76 3.66 9.49 -8.93
N SER A 77 4.47 9.18 -9.96
CA SER A 77 4.41 9.83 -11.27
C SER A 77 3.09 9.55 -12.01
N THR A 78 2.40 8.45 -11.68
CA THR A 78 1.14 8.07 -12.31
C THR A 78 -0.04 8.56 -11.48
N LEU A 79 -0.38 9.84 -11.61
CA LEU A 79 -1.62 10.39 -11.08
C LEU A 79 -2.81 9.92 -11.95
N ASN A 80 -3.84 9.34 -11.37
CA ASN A 80 -5.06 8.94 -12.11
C ASN A 80 -6.17 9.97 -11.92
N TRP A 81 -6.43 10.35 -10.67
CA TRP A 81 -7.57 11.15 -10.30
C TRP A 81 -7.17 12.38 -9.50
N LYS A 82 -7.93 13.45 -9.69
CA LYS A 82 -7.82 14.71 -8.97
C LYS A 82 -9.19 15.03 -8.36
N VAL A 83 -9.20 15.50 -7.13
CA VAL A 83 -10.41 15.93 -6.42
C VAL A 83 -10.14 17.20 -5.64
N ASN A 84 -11.18 17.96 -5.34
CA ASN A 84 -11.12 19.06 -4.38
C ASN A 84 -11.80 18.62 -3.07
N LEU A 85 -11.53 19.31 -1.96
CA LEU A 85 -12.18 19.09 -0.67
C LEU A 85 -13.69 19.28 -0.77
N SER A 86 -14.16 20.17 -1.66
CA SER A 86 -15.59 20.35 -1.95
C SER A 86 -16.25 19.10 -2.55
N ASP A 87 -15.47 18.25 -3.21
CA ASP A 87 -15.95 17.05 -3.89
C ASP A 87 -15.95 15.82 -2.96
N LEU A 88 -15.49 16.00 -1.71
CA LEU A 88 -15.50 14.97 -0.68
C LEU A 88 -16.79 15.08 0.14
N ALA A 89 -17.56 14.00 0.15
CA ALA A 89 -18.72 13.89 1.04
C ALA A 89 -18.29 13.76 2.52
N ARG A 90 -17.13 13.15 2.77
CA ARG A 90 -16.47 13.06 4.09
C ARG A 90 -14.97 13.04 3.93
N PHE A 91 -14.28 13.77 4.81
CA PHE A 91 -12.83 13.81 4.89
C PHE A 91 -12.40 14.07 6.34
N ARG A 92 -11.58 13.18 6.90
CA ARG A 92 -10.97 13.38 8.22
C ARG A 92 -9.48 13.03 8.18
N LEU A 93 -8.66 14.02 8.50
CA LEU A 93 -7.22 13.87 8.68
C LEU A 93 -6.92 13.78 10.19
N LYS A 94 -6.24 12.72 10.64
CA LYS A 94 -5.66 12.64 11.99
C LYS A 94 -4.17 12.46 11.88
N HIS A 95 -3.39 13.20 12.65
CA HIS A 95 -1.96 12.91 12.80
C HIS A 95 -1.76 11.96 13.98
N ARG A 96 -1.06 10.85 13.78
CA ARG A 96 -0.68 9.93 14.86
C ARG A 96 0.83 9.80 14.91
N GLY A 97 1.47 10.46 15.87
CA GLY A 97 2.91 10.33 16.10
C GLY A 97 3.33 9.03 16.78
N GLY A 98 2.36 8.22 17.25
CA GLY A 98 2.62 6.97 17.97
C GLY A 98 3.40 5.93 17.16
N ASP A 99 3.24 5.96 15.84
CA ASP A 99 3.75 4.95 14.91
C ASP A 99 4.99 5.42 14.13
N MET A 100 5.60 6.56 14.52
CA MET A 100 6.82 7.09 13.91
C MET A 100 8.09 6.42 14.48
N TRP A 101 8.99 6.00 13.58
CA TRP A 101 10.25 5.33 13.86
C TRP A 101 11.31 5.74 12.82
N ASN A 102 12.33 6.48 13.25
CA ASN A 102 13.35 7.10 12.38
C ASN A 102 14.75 6.51 12.59
N SER A 103 14.80 5.32 13.18
CA SER A 103 15.97 4.44 13.26
C SER A 103 15.49 2.98 13.22
N VAL A 104 16.11 2.12 12.43
CA VAL A 104 15.65 0.74 12.23
C VAL A 104 16.82 -0.21 12.03
N TYR A 105 16.71 -1.41 12.60
CA TYR A 105 17.51 -2.56 12.18
C TYR A 105 16.63 -3.81 12.06
N ALA A 106 17.09 -4.76 11.24
CA ALA A 106 16.43 -6.04 11.07
C ALA A 106 17.26 -7.19 11.65
N VAL A 107 16.58 -8.19 12.18
CA VAL A 107 17.17 -9.45 12.64
C VAL A 107 16.82 -10.54 11.64
N TYR A 108 17.82 -11.28 11.17
CA TYR A 108 17.67 -12.31 10.13
C TYR A 108 18.57 -13.52 10.44
N GLU A 109 18.35 -14.64 9.74
CA GLU A 109 19.13 -15.86 9.91
C GLU A 109 19.94 -16.18 8.65
N ASP A 110 21.26 -16.27 8.79
CA ASP A 110 22.18 -16.71 7.73
C ASP A 110 23.33 -17.50 8.37
N GLY A 111 23.15 -18.82 8.48
CA GLY A 111 24.05 -19.68 9.27
C GLY A 111 24.05 -19.39 10.78
N GLY A 112 23.09 -18.59 11.26
CA GLY A 112 22.94 -18.14 12.65
C GLY A 112 22.15 -16.82 12.71
N LEU A 113 21.70 -16.45 13.91
CA LEU A 113 20.96 -15.19 14.11
C LEU A 113 21.91 -13.99 13.96
N GLN A 114 21.65 -13.16 12.96
CA GLN A 114 22.42 -11.96 12.65
C GLN A 114 21.54 -10.71 12.70
N ARG A 115 22.17 -9.53 12.78
CA ARG A 115 21.47 -8.23 12.69
C ARG A 115 22.07 -7.39 11.57
N THR A 116 21.26 -6.56 10.92
CA THR A 116 21.76 -5.53 10.01
C THR A 116 22.43 -4.40 10.79
N ALA A 117 23.18 -3.54 10.09
CA ALA A 117 23.53 -2.23 10.64
C ALA A 117 22.26 -1.39 10.86
N ASP A 118 22.35 -0.39 11.73
CA ASP A 118 21.27 0.58 11.93
C ASP A 118 21.14 1.45 10.68
N ALA A 119 19.90 1.66 10.22
CA ALA A 119 19.57 2.71 9.27
C ALA A 119 18.90 3.85 10.05
N ASN A 120 19.46 5.05 9.92
CA ASN A 120 18.98 6.26 10.58
C ASN A 120 18.53 7.26 9.53
N ASP A 121 17.44 7.98 9.82
CA ASP A 121 17.02 9.13 9.01
C ASP A 121 17.28 10.43 9.76
N ASP A 122 18.49 10.98 9.61
CA ASP A 122 18.92 12.22 10.27
C ASP A 122 17.98 13.42 9.99
N PRO A 123 17.45 13.61 8.75
CA PRO A 123 16.44 14.65 8.48
C PRO A 123 15.18 14.53 9.35
N SER A 124 14.58 13.34 9.47
CA SER A 124 13.43 13.13 10.37
C SER A 124 13.80 13.36 11.83
N GLN A 125 14.95 12.85 12.27
CA GLN A 125 15.42 13.03 13.65
C GLN A 125 15.59 14.51 14.00
N ALA A 126 16.16 15.32 13.09
CA ALA A 126 16.27 16.75 13.26
C ALA A 126 14.90 17.47 13.23
N LYS A 127 14.00 17.06 12.34
CA LYS A 127 12.65 17.65 12.19
C LYS A 127 11.79 17.48 13.43
N TYR A 128 11.83 16.31 14.06
CA TYR A 128 11.02 16.01 15.26
C TYR A 128 11.80 16.09 16.57
N ASN A 129 13.12 16.31 16.51
CA ASN A 129 14.03 16.33 17.65
C ASN A 129 13.88 15.10 18.57
N LEU A 130 13.72 13.93 17.95
CA LEU A 130 13.45 12.66 18.62
C LEU A 130 14.04 11.51 17.81
N THR A 131 14.64 10.53 18.47
CA THR A 131 15.08 9.28 17.83
C THR A 131 14.27 8.12 18.41
N ARG A 132 13.58 7.37 17.55
CA ARG A 132 12.84 6.15 17.91
C ARG A 132 13.33 4.99 17.07
N GLN A 133 13.91 3.99 17.74
CA GLN A 133 14.46 2.81 17.09
C GLN A 133 13.46 1.65 17.09
N TYR A 134 13.21 1.08 15.91
CA TYR A 134 12.41 -0.12 15.75
C TYR A 134 13.29 -1.32 15.35
N VAL A 135 12.85 -2.50 15.79
CA VAL A 135 13.48 -3.77 15.45
C VAL A 135 12.50 -4.54 14.58
N ILE A 136 12.90 -4.88 13.35
CA ILE A 136 12.15 -5.83 12.53
C ILE A 136 12.54 -7.23 13.01
N PRO A 137 11.65 -7.95 13.71
CA PRO A 137 11.98 -9.26 14.23
C PRO A 137 11.92 -10.29 13.11
N ASP A 138 12.86 -11.25 13.15
CA ASP A 138 12.70 -12.59 12.58
C ASP A 138 12.32 -12.61 11.08
N LEU A 139 13.15 -11.99 10.24
CA LEU A 139 13.04 -12.10 8.77
C LEU A 139 13.31 -13.52 8.23
N LYS A 140 13.53 -14.51 9.11
CA LYS A 140 13.89 -15.90 8.79
C LYS A 140 15.17 -16.00 7.98
N THR A 141 15.35 -17.14 7.30
CA THR A 141 16.52 -17.42 6.46
C THR A 141 16.50 -16.56 5.21
N VAL A 142 17.21 -15.44 5.25
CA VAL A 142 17.37 -14.49 4.13
C VAL A 142 18.81 -14.01 4.06
N VAL A 143 19.28 -13.66 2.86
CA VAL A 143 20.61 -13.07 2.69
C VAL A 143 20.66 -11.66 3.26
N ALA A 144 21.84 -11.23 3.72
CA ALA A 144 22.06 -9.91 4.32
C ALA A 144 21.49 -8.73 3.50
N ALA A 145 21.65 -8.78 2.17
CA ALA A 145 21.15 -7.74 1.27
C ALA A 145 19.61 -7.64 1.29
N ALA A 146 18.90 -8.77 1.37
CA ALA A 146 17.44 -8.77 1.45
C ALA A 146 16.96 -8.20 2.79
N ALA A 147 17.65 -8.51 3.88
CA ALA A 147 17.36 -7.94 5.21
C ALA A 147 17.59 -6.42 5.25
N GLN A 148 18.65 -5.92 4.59
CA GLN A 148 18.91 -4.49 4.44
C GLN A 148 17.80 -3.79 3.65
N ASN A 149 17.34 -4.37 2.53
CA ASN A 149 16.24 -3.80 1.74
C ASN A 149 14.94 -3.74 2.54
N ALA A 150 14.62 -4.78 3.32
CA ALA A 150 13.44 -4.79 4.18
C ALA A 150 13.51 -3.72 5.27
N ARG A 151 14.68 -3.56 5.90
CA ARG A 151 14.96 -2.48 6.86
C ARG A 151 14.76 -1.10 6.23
N ASP A 152 15.34 -0.86 5.06
CA ASP A 152 15.30 0.45 4.40
C ASP A 152 13.91 0.79 3.90
N GLY A 153 13.18 -0.20 3.37
CA GLY A 153 11.77 -0.05 3.00
C GLY A 153 10.92 0.32 4.21
N TRP A 154 11.09 -0.38 5.34
CA TRP A 154 10.34 -0.11 6.56
C TRP A 154 10.70 1.26 7.16
N LEU A 155 11.97 1.66 7.15
CA LEU A 155 12.38 2.99 7.62
C LEU A 155 11.74 4.09 6.77
N ASP A 156 11.73 3.93 5.45
CA ASP A 156 11.10 4.89 4.55
C ASP A 156 9.58 5.02 4.80
N ASP A 157 8.95 3.93 5.22
CA ASP A 157 7.55 3.89 5.68
C ASP A 157 7.37 4.67 6.98
N HIS A 158 8.18 4.44 8.01
CA HIS A 158 7.84 4.90 9.37
C HIS A 158 8.63 6.12 9.84
N LYS A 159 9.59 6.63 9.06
CA LYS A 159 10.46 7.75 9.48
C LYS A 159 9.70 9.03 9.83
N ASP A 160 8.54 9.28 9.24
CA ASP A 160 7.77 10.52 9.41
C ASP A 160 6.45 10.31 10.15
N ILE A 161 5.88 11.39 10.72
CA ILE A 161 4.52 11.37 11.25
C ILE A 161 3.54 11.42 10.08
N TRP A 162 2.93 10.28 9.75
CA TRP A 162 1.96 10.23 8.68
C TRP A 162 0.58 10.72 9.13
N PRO A 163 -0.13 11.46 8.26
CA PRO A 163 -1.56 11.65 8.43
C PRO A 163 -2.28 10.31 8.23
N LYS A 164 -2.96 9.82 9.26
CA LYS A 164 -3.98 8.78 9.14
C LYS A 164 -5.26 9.40 8.63
N LEU A 165 -5.66 9.04 7.43
CA LEU A 165 -6.95 9.42 6.87
C LEU A 165 -8.00 8.45 7.38
N GLU A 166 -9.03 8.99 8.01
CA GLU A 166 -10.21 8.21 8.37
C GLU A 166 -11.37 8.64 7.47
N GLU A 167 -12.08 7.65 6.93
CA GLU A 167 -13.37 7.84 6.24
C GLU A 167 -13.35 8.83 5.07
N ILE A 168 -12.59 8.53 4.01
CA ILE A 168 -12.72 9.29 2.77
C ILE A 168 -13.92 8.77 1.99
N SER A 169 -14.84 9.68 1.69
CA SER A 169 -15.95 9.39 0.79
C SER A 169 -15.96 10.44 -0.30
N LEU A 170 -15.86 9.99 -1.54
CA LEU A 170 -16.09 10.82 -2.71
C LEU A 170 -17.59 11.11 -2.83
N SER A 171 -17.90 12.30 -3.36
CA SER A 171 -19.23 12.65 -3.86
C SER A 171 -19.46 12.00 -5.24
N ASP A 172 -20.31 12.59 -6.09
CA ASP A 172 -20.67 12.03 -7.41
C ASP A 172 -19.55 12.19 -8.46
N THR A 173 -18.64 13.16 -8.29
CA THR A 173 -17.68 13.57 -9.33
C THR A 173 -16.23 13.45 -8.87
N VAL A 174 -15.38 12.99 -9.78
CA VAL A 174 -13.90 13.07 -9.71
C VAL A 174 -13.37 13.63 -11.02
N TYR A 175 -12.12 14.09 -11.05
CA TYR A 175 -11.51 14.63 -12.26
C TYR A 175 -10.33 13.79 -12.69
N ASP A 176 -10.11 13.59 -13.99
CA ASP A 176 -8.88 12.97 -14.47
C ASP A 176 -7.68 13.94 -14.37
N THR A 177 -6.53 13.51 -14.90
CA THR A 177 -5.32 14.36 -14.99
C THR A 177 -5.52 15.61 -15.83
N ASN A 178 -6.38 15.57 -16.85
CA ASN A 178 -6.71 16.69 -17.74
C ASN A 178 -7.80 17.61 -17.17
N GLY A 179 -8.42 17.25 -16.04
CA GLY A 179 -9.51 18.02 -15.43
C GLY A 179 -10.90 17.70 -15.99
N VAL A 180 -11.05 16.61 -16.73
CA VAL A 180 -12.35 16.14 -17.23
C VAL A 180 -13.12 15.47 -16.08
N PRO A 181 -14.39 15.83 -15.84
CA PRO A 181 -15.19 15.21 -14.79
C PRO A 181 -15.64 13.79 -15.17
N PHE A 182 -15.52 12.87 -14.22
CA PHE A 182 -15.97 11.49 -14.30
C PHE A 182 -16.78 11.11 -13.06
N PRO A 183 -17.68 10.11 -13.16
CA PRO A 183 -18.38 9.59 -11.99
C PRO A 183 -17.40 9.00 -10.97
N SER A 184 -17.62 9.20 -9.68
CA SER A 184 -16.77 8.64 -8.63
C SER A 184 -16.75 7.12 -8.59
N SER A 185 -17.76 6.46 -9.17
CA SER A 185 -17.80 5.01 -9.37
C SER A 185 -16.71 4.48 -10.30
N TRP A 186 -16.06 5.34 -11.07
CA TRP A 186 -14.95 4.96 -11.96
C TRP A 186 -13.62 4.86 -11.25
N VAL A 187 -13.52 5.39 -10.02
CA VAL A 187 -12.32 5.29 -9.20
C VAL A 187 -12.16 3.85 -8.71
N ARG A 188 -10.98 3.28 -8.92
CA ARG A 188 -10.68 1.88 -8.61
C ARG A 188 -9.60 1.73 -7.56
N ALA A 189 -9.56 0.54 -6.99
CA ALA A 189 -8.43 0.06 -6.20
C ALA A 189 -7.16 0.03 -7.06
N GLY A 190 -6.06 0.58 -6.54
CA GLY A 190 -4.78 0.73 -7.25
C GLY A 190 -4.62 2.02 -8.04
N ASP A 191 -5.65 2.87 -8.10
CA ASP A 191 -5.50 4.21 -8.67
C ASP A 191 -4.87 5.18 -7.65
N VAL A 192 -4.23 6.22 -8.17
CA VAL A 192 -3.68 7.33 -7.39
C VAL A 192 -4.60 8.53 -7.47
N ILE A 193 -5.01 9.04 -6.31
CA ILE A 193 -5.86 10.22 -6.18
C ILE A 193 -5.10 11.36 -5.50
N ARG A 194 -5.23 12.58 -6.04
CA ARG A 194 -4.67 13.80 -5.44
C ARG A 194 -5.75 14.79 -5.06
N ILE A 195 -5.70 15.30 -3.83
CA ILE A 195 -6.54 16.41 -3.36
C ILE A 195 -5.84 17.72 -3.71
N ARG A 196 -6.42 18.55 -4.60
CA ARG A 196 -5.78 19.74 -5.16
C ARG A 196 -5.66 20.91 -4.18
N ASP A 197 -6.70 21.10 -3.38
CA ASP A 197 -6.94 22.28 -2.54
C ASP A 197 -6.54 22.06 -1.07
N LEU A 198 -5.94 20.91 -0.75
CA LEU A 198 -5.33 20.71 0.55
C LEU A 198 -4.00 21.48 0.61
N VAL A 199 -3.96 22.58 1.35
CA VAL A 199 -2.86 23.55 1.36
C VAL A 199 -1.49 22.89 1.68
N PRO A 200 -0.47 23.02 0.82
CA PRO A 200 0.91 22.66 1.18
C PRO A 200 1.49 23.66 2.16
N VAL A 201 2.42 23.21 3.00
CA VAL A 201 3.33 24.12 3.72
C VAL A 201 4.42 24.68 2.77
N THR A 202 4.56 24.14 1.55
CA THR A 202 5.61 24.49 0.57
C THR A 202 5.03 24.99 -0.78
N SER A 203 5.75 25.91 -1.42
CA SER A 203 5.29 26.72 -2.57
C SER A 203 5.13 25.98 -3.91
N ASP A 204 5.18 24.65 -3.94
CA ASP A 204 5.20 23.87 -5.18
C ASP A 204 3.86 23.14 -5.41
N LEU A 205 2.93 23.81 -6.09
CA LEU A 205 1.57 23.32 -6.32
C LEU A 205 1.51 22.20 -7.37
N ASP A 206 2.49 22.11 -8.26
CA ASP A 206 2.46 21.26 -9.46
C ASP A 206 3.51 20.14 -9.48
N ALA A 207 4.47 20.13 -8.54
CA ALA A 207 5.35 18.99 -8.37
C ALA A 207 4.54 17.73 -7.97
N VAL A 208 4.71 16.65 -8.74
CA VAL A 208 4.21 15.30 -8.42
C VAL A 208 5.31 14.55 -7.67
N GLU A 209 5.82 15.15 -6.61
CA GLU A 209 6.49 14.37 -5.58
C GLU A 209 5.40 13.66 -4.77
N ARG A 210 5.76 12.61 -4.01
CA ARG A 210 4.86 11.95 -3.06
C ARG A 210 4.58 12.94 -1.93
N ASP A 211 3.78 13.96 -2.21
CA ASP A 211 3.21 14.86 -1.23
C ASP A 211 2.26 14.02 -0.38
N ALA A 212 2.78 13.51 0.74
CA ALA A 212 2.10 12.62 1.66
C ALA A 212 0.80 13.22 2.23
N LEU A 213 0.59 14.54 2.06
CA LEU A 213 -0.62 15.21 2.46
C LEU A 213 -1.66 15.26 1.33
N ARG A 214 -1.27 15.27 0.06
CA ARG A 214 -2.21 15.43 -1.06
C ARG A 214 -2.44 14.17 -1.88
N THR A 215 -1.44 13.31 -2.00
CA THR A 215 -1.43 12.19 -2.95
C THR A 215 -1.59 10.88 -2.21
N PHE A 216 -2.58 10.12 -2.63
CA PHE A 216 -3.05 8.94 -1.92
C PHE A 216 -3.23 7.76 -2.85
N TYR A 217 -2.85 6.57 -2.38
CA TYR A 217 -3.07 5.32 -3.09
C TYR A 217 -4.34 4.67 -2.57
N ILE A 218 -5.21 4.25 -3.48
CA ILE A 218 -6.49 3.65 -3.12
C ILE A 218 -6.29 2.15 -2.94
N THR A 219 -6.52 1.64 -1.73
CA THR A 219 -6.46 0.20 -1.45
C THR A 219 -7.78 -0.48 -1.69
N GLU A 220 -8.89 0.19 -1.42
CA GLU A 220 -10.23 -0.35 -1.62
C GLU A 220 -11.22 0.75 -2.00
N THR A 221 -12.28 0.33 -2.67
CA THR A 221 -13.41 1.19 -3.01
C THR A 221 -14.71 0.47 -2.65
N ASN A 222 -15.65 1.21 -2.06
CA ASN A 222 -16.98 0.73 -1.79
C ASN A 222 -17.99 1.77 -2.26
N TYR A 223 -18.57 1.49 -3.43
CA TYR A 223 -19.59 2.34 -4.02
C TYR A 223 -20.98 1.97 -3.50
N ASN A 224 -21.68 2.98 -2.98
CA ASN A 224 -23.09 2.91 -2.62
C ASN A 224 -23.91 3.61 -3.70
N ALA A 225 -24.73 2.84 -4.43
CA ALA A 225 -25.55 3.35 -5.53
C ALA A 225 -26.70 4.26 -5.06
N ASP A 226 -27.21 4.06 -3.85
CA ASP A 226 -28.32 4.85 -3.31
C ASP A 226 -27.86 6.25 -2.92
N THR A 227 -26.67 6.36 -2.31
CA THR A 227 -26.10 7.64 -1.91
C THR A 227 -25.17 8.26 -2.96
N ARG A 228 -24.89 7.53 -4.05
CA ARG A 228 -23.90 7.86 -5.09
C ARG A 228 -22.52 8.24 -4.54
N GLN A 229 -22.14 7.59 -3.45
CA GLN A 229 -20.88 7.84 -2.77
C GLN A 229 -19.93 6.68 -2.97
N ASN A 230 -18.68 7.00 -3.29
CA ASN A 230 -17.61 6.02 -3.30
C ASN A 230 -16.75 6.20 -2.06
N ARG A 231 -16.87 5.26 -1.12
CA ARG A 231 -15.99 5.22 0.06
C ARG A 231 -14.65 4.64 -0.35
N LEU A 232 -13.58 5.39 -0.10
CA LEU A 232 -12.22 4.97 -0.38
C LEU A 232 -11.57 4.49 0.92
N VAL A 233 -10.93 3.33 0.86
CA VAL A 233 -9.87 2.97 1.81
C VAL A 233 -8.57 3.37 1.15
N ILE A 234 -7.85 4.25 1.82
CA ILE A 234 -6.59 4.78 1.33
C ILE A 234 -5.47 4.11 2.11
N ASP A 235 -4.38 3.85 1.39
CA ASP A 235 -3.13 3.42 1.98
C ASP A 235 -2.56 4.54 2.84
N THR A 236 -2.94 4.56 4.11
CA THR A 236 -2.33 5.40 5.15
C THR A 236 -1.55 4.54 6.13
N GLU A 237 -1.02 3.42 5.65
CA GLU A 237 -0.36 2.38 6.45
C GLU A 237 -1.31 1.82 7.52
N SER A 238 -2.27 1.01 7.05
CA SER A 238 -2.84 -0.06 7.86
C SER A 238 -2.35 -1.36 7.25
N THR A 239 -1.46 -2.05 7.95
CA THR A 239 -0.91 -3.36 7.57
C THR A 239 -1.92 -4.51 7.65
N ASP A 240 -3.20 -4.24 7.94
CA ASP A 240 -4.23 -5.27 8.08
C ASP A 240 -5.23 -5.26 6.92
N ILE A 241 -5.16 -6.31 6.09
CA ILE A 241 -6.12 -6.66 5.03
C ILE A 241 -7.50 -7.10 5.59
N ASP A 242 -7.71 -7.11 6.92
CA ASP A 242 -9.02 -7.37 7.54
C ASP A 242 -10.11 -6.38 7.08
N ALA A 243 -9.73 -5.21 6.55
CA ALA A 243 -10.65 -4.27 5.90
C ALA A 243 -11.21 -4.78 4.55
N ILE A 244 -10.44 -5.53 3.76
CA ILE A 244 -10.82 -6.01 2.41
C ILE A 244 -11.87 -7.14 2.48
N LEU A 245 -11.88 -7.94 3.56
CA LEU A 245 -12.71 -9.14 3.67
C LEU A 245 -14.16 -8.91 4.14
N ALA A 246 -14.57 -7.67 4.43
CA ALA A 246 -15.94 -7.40 4.91
C ALA A 246 -17.06 -7.58 3.86
N ARG A 247 -16.77 -8.02 2.62
CA ARG A 247 -17.79 -8.14 1.56
C ARG A 247 -18.19 -9.57 1.14
N GLN A 248 -17.67 -10.64 1.74
CA GLN A 248 -18.08 -12.01 1.37
C GLN A 248 -18.18 -13.03 2.52
N LEU A 249 -18.81 -12.65 3.63
CA LEU A 249 -19.47 -13.66 4.48
C LEU A 249 -20.99 -13.52 4.32
N PRO A 250 -21.70 -14.53 3.77
CA PRO A 250 -23.13 -14.58 3.95
C PRO A 250 -23.40 -14.67 5.45
N ARG A 251 -24.12 -13.68 5.98
CA ARG A 251 -24.77 -13.79 7.29
C ARG A 251 -25.72 -14.98 7.21
N VAL A 252 -25.26 -16.16 7.59
CA VAL A 252 -26.15 -17.25 7.97
C VAL A 252 -26.70 -16.84 9.33
N TYR A 253 -27.87 -16.21 9.32
CA TYR A 253 -28.67 -16.10 10.52
C TYR A 253 -29.20 -17.50 10.85
N PRO A 254 -28.87 -18.09 12.01
CA PRO A 254 -29.74 -19.11 12.57
C PRO A 254 -31.03 -18.38 13.00
N ASN A 255 -32.11 -18.61 12.26
CA ASN A 255 -33.46 -18.30 12.73
C ASN A 255 -34.00 -19.53 13.49
N PRO A 256 -34.94 -19.30 14.42
CA PRO A 256 -34.92 -19.79 15.81
C PRO A 256 -35.02 -21.30 16.01
#